data_AF-A0A3P7MYD5-F1
#
_entry.id   AF-A0A3P7MYD5-F1
#
_cell.length_a   1.000
_cell.length_b   1.000
_cell.length_c   1.000
_cell.angle_alpha   90.00
_cell.angle_beta   90.00
_cell.angle_gamma   90.00
#
_symmetry.space_group_name_H-M   'P 1'
#
loop_
_entity.id
_entity.type
_entity.pdbx_description
1 polymer ?
#
loop_
_entity_poly.entity_id
_entity_poly.type
_entity_poly.pdbx_seq_one_letter_code
_entity_poly.pdbx_strand_id
1 'polypeptide(L)'
;MVHQEAQVFEDEPALIRCLPQLNDLRLARDLTDLAIELQDHVTLHVHSVVLVSRVASLRDSVCGTPSKKKAFVLQWPTVSSEAARPLIDYVYTGQLKVSEAHAADLVMLSKQLVLPRLKSGC
;
A
#
# COMPACT_ATOMS: atom_id res chain seq x y z
N MET A 1 -2.00 -6.30 31.22
CA MET A 1 -1.43 -5.98 29.89
C MET A 1 -2.61 -5.75 28.97
N VAL A 2 -2.77 -4.55 28.44
CA VAL A 2 -3.93 -4.22 27.60
C VAL A 2 -3.72 -4.93 26.27
N HIS A 3 -4.54 -5.94 25.97
CA HIS A 3 -4.58 -6.54 24.66
C HIS A 3 -5.11 -5.47 23.70
N GLN A 4 -4.24 -4.86 22.90
CA GLN A 4 -4.69 -4.04 21.78
C GLN A 4 -5.46 -4.94 20.84
N GLU A 5 -6.78 -4.76 20.79
CA GLU A 5 -7.64 -5.43 19.84
C GLU A 5 -7.30 -4.92 18.44
N ALA A 6 -6.77 -5.81 17.61
CA ALA A 6 -6.48 -5.51 16.23
C ALA A 6 -7.57 -6.09 15.35
N GLN A 7 -8.27 -5.25 14.61
CA GLN A 7 -9.30 -5.65 13.67
C GLN A 7 -8.66 -6.01 12.33
N VAL A 8 -9.09 -7.12 11.72
CA VAL A 8 -8.62 -7.55 10.40
C VAL A 8 -9.71 -7.29 9.37
N PHE A 9 -9.37 -6.56 8.32
CA PHE A 9 -10.19 -6.36 7.13
C PHE A 9 -9.64 -7.19 5.99
N GLU A 10 -10.51 -7.77 5.17
CA GLU A 10 -10.09 -8.64 4.07
C GLU A 10 -10.98 -8.43 2.83
N ASP A 11 -10.37 -8.51 1.64
CA ASP A 11 -11.10 -8.55 0.38
C ASP A 11 -11.74 -9.93 0.13
N GLU A 12 -12.90 -9.91 -0.53
CA GLU A 12 -13.68 -11.11 -0.82
C GLU A 12 -12.97 -12.10 -1.78
N PRO A 13 -12.17 -11.61 -2.77
CA PRO A 13 -11.02 -12.37 -3.24
C PRO A 13 -9.71 -11.68 -2.80
N ALA A 14 -9.22 -12.03 -1.61
CA ALA A 14 -7.90 -11.60 -1.14
C ALA A 14 -6.81 -12.05 -2.11
N LEU A 15 -5.99 -11.11 -2.60
CA LEU A 15 -4.99 -11.37 -3.63
C LEU A 15 -3.98 -12.45 -3.20
N ILE A 16 -3.67 -12.53 -1.89
CA ILE A 16 -2.78 -13.56 -1.33
C ILE A 16 -3.28 -14.98 -1.59
N ARG A 17 -4.60 -15.18 -1.72
CA ARG A 17 -5.19 -16.51 -1.94
C ARG A 17 -5.06 -16.96 -3.39
N CYS A 18 -4.88 -16.02 -4.32
CA CYS A 18 -4.79 -16.29 -5.75
C CYS A 18 -3.35 -16.25 -6.27
N LEU A 19 -2.55 -15.28 -5.82
CA LEU A 19 -1.21 -14.99 -6.33
C LEU A 19 -0.26 -14.57 -5.18
N PRO A 20 -0.01 -15.44 -4.18
CA PRO A 20 0.82 -15.10 -3.04
C PRO A 20 2.26 -14.69 -3.42
N GLN A 21 2.77 -15.25 -4.52
CA GLN A 21 4.11 -15.00 -5.03
C GLN A 21 4.34 -13.54 -5.44
N LEU A 22 3.28 -12.76 -5.73
CA LEU A 22 3.44 -11.33 -5.97
C LEU A 22 3.98 -10.60 -4.74
N ASN A 23 3.58 -11.05 -3.54
CA ASN A 23 4.08 -10.51 -2.30
C ASN A 23 5.54 -10.92 -2.06
N ASP A 24 5.88 -12.18 -2.37
CA ASP A 24 7.25 -12.68 -2.25
C ASP A 24 8.21 -11.90 -3.17
N LEU A 25 7.82 -11.69 -4.43
CA LEU A 25 8.56 -10.87 -5.39
C LEU A 25 8.78 -9.44 -4.86
N ARG A 26 7.74 -8.83 -4.29
CA ARG A 26 7.84 -7.49 -3.70
C ARG A 26 8.84 -7.46 -2.55
N LEU A 27 8.77 -8.43 -1.64
CA LEU A 27 9.66 -8.50 -0.47
C LEU A 27 11.13 -8.75 -0.88
N ALA A 28 11.34 -9.57 -1.92
CA ALA A 28 12.64 -9.77 -2.56
C ALA A 28 13.12 -8.56 -3.37
N ARG A 29 12.22 -7.60 -3.64
CA ARG A 29 12.43 -6.45 -4.56
C ARG A 29 12.70 -6.86 -6.01
N ASP A 30 12.27 -8.06 -6.37
CA ASP A 30 12.35 -8.56 -7.73
C ASP A 30 11.28 -7.89 -8.58
N LEU A 31 11.65 -7.44 -9.78
CA LEU A 31 10.74 -6.84 -10.77
C LEU A 31 10.00 -5.57 -10.31
N THR A 32 10.34 -4.99 -9.16
CA THR A 32 9.77 -3.71 -8.73
C THR A 32 10.28 -2.57 -9.61
N ASP A 33 9.35 -1.78 -10.14
CA ASP A 33 9.60 -0.68 -11.09
C ASP A 33 9.22 0.69 -10.51
N LEU A 34 8.67 0.71 -9.29
CA LEU A 34 8.23 1.89 -8.57
C LEU A 34 8.78 1.90 -7.15
N ALA A 35 9.33 3.05 -6.75
CA ALA A 35 9.67 3.34 -5.36
C ALA A 35 8.70 4.38 -4.78
N ILE A 36 8.30 4.21 -3.53
CA ILE A 36 7.52 5.19 -2.78
C ILE A 36 8.42 5.73 -1.69
N GLU A 37 8.78 7.01 -1.78
CA GLU A 37 9.53 7.70 -0.74
C GLU A 37 8.54 8.29 0.27
N LEU A 38 8.72 7.92 1.53
CA LEU A 38 7.88 8.29 2.66
C LEU A 38 8.51 9.42 3.48
N GLN A 39 7.87 9.77 4.58
CA GLN A 39 8.50 10.54 5.64
C GLN A 39 9.82 9.88 6.11
N ASP A 40 10.77 10.71 6.55
CA ASP A 40 12.08 10.29 7.07
C ASP A 40 12.95 9.51 6.07
N HIS A 41 12.74 9.76 4.76
CA HIS A 41 13.47 9.13 3.65
C HIS A 41 13.35 7.60 3.60
N VAL A 42 12.31 7.04 4.24
CA VAL A 42 12.02 5.61 4.14
C VAL A 42 11.48 5.30 2.76
N THR A 43 12.04 4.30 2.09
CA THR A 43 11.62 3.92 0.73
C THR A 43 10.96 2.54 0.72
N LEU A 44 9.78 2.44 0.11
CA LEU A 44 9.10 1.17 -0.17
C LEU A 44 9.17 0.85 -1.67
N HIS A 45 9.59 -0.37 -2.02
CA HIS A 45 9.64 -0.83 -3.40
C HIS A 45 8.39 -1.65 -3.75
N VAL A 46 7.78 -1.36 -4.88
CA VAL A 46 6.53 -1.98 -5.34
C VAL A 46 6.51 -2.17 -6.86
N HIS A 47 5.66 -3.07 -7.32
CA HIS A 47 5.24 -3.17 -8.71
C HIS A 47 4.12 -2.15 -8.99
N SER A 48 4.36 -1.27 -9.95
CA SER A 48 3.43 -0.22 -10.40
C SER A 48 2.08 -0.82 -10.78
N VAL A 49 2.08 -1.93 -11.54
CA VAL A 49 0.88 -2.63 -12.01
C VAL A 49 0.01 -3.13 -10.88
N VAL A 50 0.60 -3.65 -9.78
CA VAL A 50 -0.17 -4.13 -8.63
C VAL A 50 -0.76 -2.95 -7.87
N LEU A 51 0.04 -1.88 -7.67
CA LEU A 51 -0.40 -0.67 -6.98
C LEU A 51 -1.58 0.01 -7.70
N VAL A 52 -1.46 0.32 -8.99
CA VAL A 52 -2.51 1.06 -9.72
C VAL A 52 -3.76 0.23 -10.01
N SER A 53 -3.63 -1.10 -10.03
CA SER A 53 -4.78 -2.02 -10.10
C SER A 53 -5.65 -1.94 -8.85
N ARG A 54 -5.05 -1.60 -7.71
CA ARG A 54 -5.71 -1.56 -6.39
C ARG A 54 -6.01 -0.14 -5.91
N VAL A 55 -5.25 0.83 -6.39
CA VAL A 55 -5.32 2.25 -6.02
C VAL A 55 -5.50 3.06 -7.30
N ALA A 56 -6.71 3.02 -7.86
CA ALA A 56 -7.00 3.57 -9.19
C ALA A 56 -6.70 5.08 -9.30
N SER A 57 -6.81 5.83 -8.19
CA SER A 57 -6.46 7.26 -8.11
C SER A 57 -5.00 7.56 -8.45
N LEU A 58 -4.09 6.59 -8.29
CA LEU A 58 -2.67 6.73 -8.61
C LEU A 58 -2.35 6.43 -10.08
N ARG A 59 -3.32 5.95 -10.87
CA ARG A 59 -3.09 5.53 -12.27
C ARG A 59 -2.48 6.64 -13.10
N ASP A 60 -3.02 7.85 -13.06
CA ASP A 60 -2.54 8.95 -13.90
C ASP A 60 -1.15 9.43 -13.43
N SER A 61 -0.91 9.46 -12.13
CA SER A 61 0.39 9.83 -11.54
C SER A 61 1.50 8.84 -11.89
N VAL A 62 1.18 7.54 -11.97
CA VAL A 62 2.15 6.47 -12.23
C VAL A 62 2.30 6.16 -13.72
N CYS A 63 1.21 6.14 -14.48
CA CYS A 63 1.23 5.84 -15.92
C CYS A 63 1.53 7.06 -16.80
N GLY A 64 1.35 8.28 -16.28
CA GLY A 64 1.45 9.53 -17.05
C GLY A 64 2.88 9.98 -17.40
N THR A 65 3.94 9.34 -16.90
CA THR A 65 5.32 9.75 -17.20
C THR A 65 6.27 8.57 -17.49
N PRO A 66 6.61 8.30 -18.77
CA PRO A 66 7.64 7.33 -19.10
C PRO A 66 8.99 8.02 -19.34
N SER A 67 9.89 8.00 -18.36
CA SER A 67 11.33 8.09 -18.64
C SER A 67 11.94 6.71 -18.48
N LYS A 68 12.24 6.07 -19.62
CA LYS A 68 12.60 4.64 -19.77
C LYS A 68 13.91 4.19 -19.09
N LYS A 69 14.46 4.94 -18.12
CA LYS A 69 15.81 4.67 -17.59
C LYS A 69 15.97 4.74 -16.07
N LYS A 70 14.97 5.15 -15.30
CA LYS A 70 15.04 5.13 -13.83
C LYS A 70 13.72 4.65 -13.24
N ALA A 71 13.81 3.94 -12.11
CA ALA A 71 12.65 3.63 -11.28
C ALA A 71 11.90 4.93 -10.98
N PHE A 72 10.59 4.94 -11.28
CA PHE A 72 9.75 6.09 -10.95
C PHE A 72 9.64 6.18 -9.43
N VAL A 73 9.70 7.40 -8.88
CA VAL A 73 9.61 7.63 -7.44
C VAL A 73 8.35 8.43 -7.14
N LEU A 74 7.42 7.82 -6.41
CA LEU A 74 6.23 8.47 -5.87
C LEU A 74 6.58 9.07 -4.50
N GLN A 75 6.19 10.33 -4.28
CA GLN A 75 6.55 11.07 -3.06
C GLN A 75 5.35 11.17 -2.12
N TRP A 76 5.46 10.58 -0.93
CA TRP A 76 4.49 10.64 0.17
C TRP A 76 5.15 11.23 1.43
N PRO A 77 5.58 12.51 1.40
CA PRO A 77 6.47 13.09 2.40
C PRO A 77 5.83 13.22 3.79
N THR A 78 4.50 13.20 3.89
CA THR A 78 3.75 13.31 5.15
C THR A 78 3.27 11.96 5.67
N VAL A 79 3.69 10.86 5.06
CA VAL A 79 3.21 9.53 5.39
C VAL A 79 4.30 8.77 6.13
N SER A 80 4.01 8.34 7.36
CA SER A 80 4.91 7.52 8.15
C SER A 80 5.01 6.09 7.61
N SER A 81 6.12 5.41 7.90
CA SER A 81 6.29 4.01 7.51
C SER A 81 5.32 3.06 8.22
N GLU A 82 4.92 3.40 9.45
CA GLU A 82 3.94 2.65 10.25
C GLU A 82 2.55 2.65 9.60
N ALA A 83 2.20 3.72 8.89
CA ALA A 83 0.92 3.81 8.18
C ALA A 83 1.02 3.27 6.74
N ALA A 84 2.15 3.50 6.05
CA ALA A 84 2.34 3.04 4.68
C ALA A 84 2.50 1.52 4.56
N ARG A 85 3.24 0.87 5.47
CA ARG A 85 3.54 -0.57 5.38
C ARG A 85 2.27 -1.44 5.42
N PRO A 86 1.35 -1.28 6.39
CA PRO A 86 0.12 -2.07 6.42
C PRO A 86 -0.73 -1.85 5.18
N LEU A 87 -0.75 -0.63 4.63
CA LEU A 87 -1.45 -0.34 3.39
C LEU A 87 -0.84 -1.07 2.19
N ILE A 88 0.49 -1.03 2.04
CA ILE A 88 1.15 -1.75 0.95
C ILE A 88 0.99 -3.26 1.13
N ASP A 89 1.03 -3.77 2.36
CA ASP A 89 0.73 -5.17 2.62
C ASP A 89 -0.72 -5.51 2.21
N TYR A 90 -1.69 -4.65 2.50
CA TYR A 90 -3.08 -4.82 2.03
C TYR A 90 -3.23 -4.80 0.50
N VAL A 91 -2.43 -4.00 -0.21
CA VAL A 91 -2.42 -3.99 -1.67
C VAL A 91 -2.03 -5.36 -2.24
N TYR A 92 -1.06 -6.04 -1.62
CA TYR A 92 -0.52 -7.33 -2.08
C TYR A 92 -1.24 -8.53 -1.52
N THR A 93 -1.78 -8.41 -0.31
CA THR A 93 -2.39 -9.53 0.40
C THR A 93 -3.91 -9.53 0.26
N GLY A 94 -4.52 -8.35 0.15
CA GLY A 94 -5.95 -8.15 0.35
C GLY A 94 -6.37 -8.20 1.82
N GLN A 95 -5.42 -8.20 2.79
CA GLN A 95 -5.67 -8.24 4.23
C GLN A 95 -5.03 -7.02 4.93
N LEU A 96 -5.79 -6.33 5.77
CA LEU A 96 -5.32 -5.19 6.54
C LEU A 96 -5.60 -5.43 8.01
N LYS A 97 -4.53 -5.45 8.81
CA LYS A 97 -4.65 -5.46 10.27
C LYS A 97 -4.56 -4.02 10.79
N VAL A 98 -5.64 -3.54 11.39
CA VAL A 98 -5.73 -2.21 11.98
C VAL A 98 -5.67 -2.35 13.50
N SER A 99 -4.82 -1.54 14.13
CA SER A 99 -4.79 -1.37 15.58
C SER A 99 -5.09 0.09 15.92
N GLU A 100 -5.49 0.37 17.16
CA GLU A 100 -5.77 1.74 17.62
C GLU A 100 -4.61 2.70 17.38
N ALA A 101 -3.37 2.22 17.47
CA ALA A 101 -2.16 3.03 17.32
C ALA A 101 -2.00 3.64 15.90
N HIS A 102 -2.60 3.02 14.87
CA HIS A 102 -2.39 3.42 13.47
C HIS A 102 -3.70 3.61 12.70
N ALA A 103 -4.85 3.44 13.34
CA ALA A 103 -6.17 3.56 12.70
C ALA A 103 -6.39 4.94 12.08
N ALA A 104 -6.06 6.02 12.80
CA ALA A 104 -6.27 7.38 12.31
C ALA A 104 -5.45 7.68 11.04
N ASP A 105 -4.17 7.28 11.01
CA ASP A 105 -3.29 7.49 9.87
C ASP A 105 -3.73 6.67 8.66
N LEU A 106 -4.14 5.42 8.87
CA LEU A 106 -4.68 4.55 7.81
C LEU A 106 -5.99 5.09 7.23
N VAL A 107 -6.88 5.63 8.06
CA VAL A 107 -8.11 6.29 7.61
C VAL A 107 -7.78 7.51 6.74
N MET A 108 -6.86 8.37 7.20
CA MET A 108 -6.44 9.54 6.45
C MET A 108 -5.85 9.15 5.09
N LEU A 109 -4.93 8.19 5.07
CA LEU A 109 -4.34 7.64 3.84
C LEU A 109 -5.39 7.05 2.90
N SER A 110 -6.34 6.30 3.43
CA SER A 110 -7.38 5.68 2.61
C SER A 110 -8.29 6.69 1.92
N LYS A 111 -8.55 7.82 2.59
CA LYS A 111 -9.33 8.94 2.04
C LYS A 111 -8.55 9.64 0.93
N GLN A 112 -7.25 9.89 1.13
CA GLN A 112 -6.38 10.51 0.12
C GLN A 112 -6.23 9.64 -1.12
N LEU A 113 -6.10 8.33 -0.93
CA LEU A 113 -5.89 7.36 -2.02
C LEU A 113 -7.20 6.85 -2.64
N VAL A 114 -8.35 7.30 -2.14
CA VAL A 114 -9.69 6.88 -2.60
C VAL A 114 -9.81 5.36 -2.64
N LEU A 115 -9.41 4.68 -1.55
CA LEU A 115 -9.51 3.23 -1.46
C LEU A 115 -10.97 2.84 -1.22
N PRO A 116 -11.63 2.10 -2.14
CA PRO A 116 -13.08 1.94 -2.12
C PRO A 116 -13.61 1.17 -0.90
N ARG A 117 -12.80 0.32 -0.23
CA ARG A 117 -13.25 -0.52 0.90
C ARG A 117 -12.89 -0.04 2.31
N LEU A 118 -11.95 0.90 2.46
CA LEU A 118 -11.55 1.40 3.79
C LEU A 118 -12.46 2.51 4.34
N LYS A 119 -13.39 3.01 3.52
CA LYS A 119 -14.35 4.05 3.92
C LYS A 119 -15.50 3.52 4.79
N SER A 120 -15.74 2.21 4.82
CA SER A 120 -16.93 1.59 5.42
C SER A 120 -16.66 0.83 6.73
N GLY A 121 -15.46 0.94 7.30
CA GLY A 121 -15.04 0.13 8.46
C GLY A 121 -14.42 0.90 9.63
N CYS A 122 -14.48 2.23 9.62
CA CYS A 122 -14.01 3.08 10.73
C CYS A 122 -15.13 3.98 11.22
#